data_AF-A0A368G902-F1
#
_entry.id   AF-A0A368G902-F1
#
_cell.length_a   1.000
_cell.length_b   1.000
_cell.length_c   1.000
_cell.angle_alpha   90.00
_cell.angle_beta   90.00
_cell.angle_gamma   90.00
#
_symmetry.space_group_name_H-M   'P 1'
#
loop_
_entity.id
_entity.type
_entity.pdbx_description
1 polymer ?
#
loop_
_entity_poly.entity_id
_entity_poly.type
_entity_poly.pdbx_seq_one_letter_code
_entity_poly.pdbx_strand_id
1 'polypeptide(L)' 'MCGTLDYLPPEMVAGEQHKELVDVWSLGVLCYEFLVGTPPFEHDDTSYTYSAIRNLWFLR' A
#
# COMPACT_ATOMS: atom_id res chain seq x y z
N MET A 1 -14.78 2.77 3.49
CA MET A 1 -13.68 3.66 3.07
C MET A 1 -13.60 3.61 1.56
N CYS A 2 -13.51 4.76 0.91
CA CYS A 2 -13.44 4.91 -0.55
C CYS A 2 -12.01 5.35 -0.89
N GLY A 3 -11.25 4.45 -1.47
CA GLY A 3 -9.85 4.58 -1.88
C GLY A 3 -9.34 3.19 -2.20
N THR A 4 -8.53 3.03 -3.24
CA THR A 4 -7.91 1.74 -3.53
C THR A 4 -6.84 1.50 -2.47
N LEU A 5 -7.11 0.55 -1.58
CA LEU A 5 -6.34 0.30 -0.37
C LEU A 5 -4.86 0.02 -0.64
N ASP A 6 -4.56 -0.51 -1.81
CA ASP A 6 -3.24 -0.96 -2.25
C ASP A 6 -2.20 0.18 -2.30
N TYR A 7 -2.64 1.44 -2.36
CA TYR A 7 -1.77 2.62 -2.40
C TYR A 7 -1.60 3.32 -1.06
N LEU A 8 -2.21 2.81 0.02
CA LEU A 8 -2.10 3.41 1.35
C LEU A 8 -0.73 3.12 1.98
N PRO A 9 -0.11 4.12 2.62
CA PRO A 9 1.13 3.92 3.36
C PRO A 9 0.88 3.25 4.72
N PRO A 10 1.90 2.57 5.29
CA PRO A 10 1.78 1.82 6.54
C PRO A 10 1.35 2.68 7.72
N GLU A 11 1.79 3.94 7.81
CA GLU A 11 1.39 4.87 8.87
C GLU A 11 -0.12 5.15 8.83
N MET A 12 -0.73 5.25 7.65
CA MET A 12 -2.17 5.46 7.52
C MET A 12 -2.95 4.20 7.87
N VAL A 13 -2.44 3.03 7.51
CA VAL A 13 -3.00 1.72 7.91
C VAL A 13 -2.90 1.52 9.43
N ALA A 14 -1.85 2.02 10.06
CA ALA A 14 -1.65 1.97 11.50
C ALA A 14 -2.48 3.00 12.28
N GLY A 15 -3.19 3.91 11.59
CA GLY A 15 -3.93 5.00 12.22
C GLY A 15 -3.02 6.09 12.81
N GLU A 16 -1.76 6.15 12.36
CA GLU A 16 -0.83 7.20 12.75
C GLU A 16 -1.14 8.50 12.03
N GLN A 17 -0.55 9.59 12.55
CA GLN A 17 -0.74 10.92 11.97
C GLN A 17 -0.12 10.99 10.57
N HIS A 18 -0.90 11.54 9.64
CA HIS A 18 -0.51 11.69 8.24
C HIS A 18 0.77 12.54 8.12
N LYS A 19 1.77 12.01 7.41
CA LYS A 19 3.05 12.68 7.14
C LYS A 19 3.04 13.32 5.75
N GLU A 20 3.89 14.32 5.53
CA GLU A 20 3.97 15.05 4.25
C GLU A 20 4.35 14.18 3.04
N LEU A 21 4.82 12.95 3.26
CA LEU A 21 5.40 12.08 2.23
C LEU A 21 4.48 10.94 1.77
N VAL A 22 3.22 10.93 2.18
CA VAL A 22 2.26 9.88 1.78
C VAL A 22 2.08 9.76 0.27
N ASP A 23 2.16 10.87 -0.47
CA ASP A 23 2.03 10.89 -1.92
C ASP A 23 3.24 10.23 -2.59
N VAL A 24 4.42 10.33 -1.96
CA VAL A 24 5.65 9.68 -2.43
C VAL A 24 5.53 8.17 -2.28
N TRP A 25 4.91 7.68 -1.21
CA TRP A 25 4.61 6.26 -1.05
C TRP A 25 3.67 5.77 -2.16
N SER A 26 2.53 6.45 -2.35
CA SER A 26 1.55 6.05 -3.38
C SER A 26 2.16 6.10 -4.79
N LEU A 27 3.02 7.08 -5.07
CA LEU A 27 3.80 7.13 -6.31
C LEU A 27 4.73 5.91 -6.47
N GLY A 28 5.40 5.48 -5.39
CA GLY A 28 6.24 4.28 -5.41
C GLY A 28 5.46 3.01 -5.72
N VAL A 29 4.28 2.84 -5.11
CA VAL A 29 3.36 1.74 -5.37
C VAL A 29 2.91 1.74 -6.84
N LEU A 30 2.49 2.89 -7.37
CA LEU A 30 2.10 3.04 -8.79
C LEU A 30 3.24 2.74 -9.75
N CYS A 31 4.45 3.23 -9.46
CA CYS A 31 5.63 2.93 -10.26
C CYS A 31 5.93 1.43 -10.31
N TYR A 32 5.79 0.72 -9.18
CA TYR A 32 5.95 -0.74 -9.16
C TYR A 32 4.87 -1.41 -10.02
N GLU A 33 3.61 -1.02 -9.86
CA GLU A 33 2.49 -1.59 -10.62
C GLU A 33 2.66 -1.39 -12.13
N PHE A 34 3.15 -0.23 -12.57
CA PHE A 34 3.44 0.00 -13.99
C PHE A 34 4.53 -0.91 -14.56
N LEU A 35 5.48 -1.36 -13.73
CA LEU A 35 6.59 -2.21 -14.14
C LEU A 35 6.24 -3.71 -14.06
N VAL A 36 5.44 -4.10 -13.08
CA VAL A 36 5.16 -5.52 -12.75
C VAL A 36 3.77 -5.95 -13.22
N GLY A 37 2.84 -5.01 -13.40
CA GLY A 37 1.46 -5.24 -13.81
C GLY A 37 0.48 -5.41 -12.65
N THR A 38 0.96 -5.52 -11.42
CA THR A 38 0.14 -5.61 -10.19
C THR A 38 0.77 -4.81 -9.05
N PRO A 39 -0.01 -4.27 -8.10
CA PRO A 39 0.53 -3.62 -6.91
C PRO A 39 1.38 -4.57 -6.05
N PRO A 40 2.39 -4.06 -5.32
CA PRO A 40 3.35 -4.85 -4.56
C PRO A 40 2.79 -5.57 -3.32
N PHE A 41 1.61 -5.15 -2.83
CA PHE A 41 1.00 -5.67 -1.59
C PHE A 41 -0.41 -6.26 -1.82
N GLU A 42 -0.89 -6.29 -3.06
CA GLU A 42 -2.26 -6.74 -3.38
C GLU A 42 -2.45 -8.23 -3.02
N HIS A 43 -3.57 -8.53 -2.37
CA HIS A 43 -4.03 -9.88 -2.07
C HIS A 43 -5.54 -10.00 -2.34
N ASP A 44 -6.00 -11.22 -2.61
CA ASP A 44 -7.43 -11.52 -2.84
C ASP A 44 -8.33 -11.08 -1.68
N ASP A 45 -7.81 -11.10 -0.45
CA ASP A 45 -8.51 -10.64 0.74
C ASP A 45 -7.83 -9.38 1.30
N THR A 46 -8.61 -8.31 1.32
CA THR A 46 -8.26 -6.98 1.82
C THR A 46 -7.62 -6.97 3.21
N SER A 47 -7.96 -7.92 4.09
CA SER A 47 -7.36 -8.04 5.43
C SER A 47 -5.88 -8.46 5.36
N TYR A 48 -5.52 -9.28 4.37
CA TYR A 48 -4.13 -9.63 4.09
C TYR A 48 -3.40 -8.48 3.43
N THR A 49 -4.01 -7.77 2.47
CA THR A 49 -3.43 -6.55 1.89
C THR A 49 -3.09 -5.52 2.99
N TYR A 50 -4.04 -5.28 3.91
CA TYR A 50 -3.81 -4.44 5.09
C TYR A 50 -2.62 -4.91 5.93
N SER A 51 -2.53 -6.21 6.19
CA SER A 51 -1.47 -6.81 6.99
C SER A 51 -0.12 -6.74 6.27
N ALA A 52 -0.09 -6.93 4.96
CA ALA A 52 1.09 -6.85 4.11
C ALA A 52 1.65 -5.43 4.08
N ILE A 53 0.79 -4.43 3.84
CA ILE A 53 1.17 -3.00 3.90
C ILE A 53 1.72 -2.66 5.30
N ARG A 54 1.02 -3.04 6.37
CA ARG A 54 1.42 -2.74 7.75
C ARG A 54 2.79 -3.31 8.11
N ASN A 55 3.10 -4.53 7.64
CA ASN A 55 4.34 -5.22 7.98
C ASN A 55 5.42 -5.10 6.89
N LEU A 56 5.14 -4.36 5.81
CA LEU A 56 6.02 -4.22 4.64
C LEU A 56 6.39 -5.58 4.00
N TRP A 57 5.43 -6.51 3.96
CA TRP A 57 5.61 -7.81 3.32
C TRP A 57 5.27 -7.70 1.84
N PHE A 58 6.31 -7.53 1.02
CA PHE A 58 6.16 -7.56 -0.43
C PHE A 58 5.69 -8.94 -0.91
N LEU A 59 4.83 -8.96 -1.92
CA LEU A 59 4.59 -10.14 -2.72
C LEU A 59 5.93 -10.69 -3.21
N ARG A 60 6.19 -11.97 -2.92
CA ARG A 60 7.40 -12.68 -3.35
C ARG A 60 7.02 -13.81 -4.28
#